data_AF-Q21KK4-F1
#
_entry.id   AF-Q21KK4-F1
#
_cell.length_a   1.000
_cell.length_b   1.000
_cell.length_c   1.000
_cell.angle_alpha   90.00
_cell.angle_beta   90.00
_cell.angle_gamma   90.00
#
_symmetry.space_group_name_H-M   'P 1'
#
loop_
_entity.id
_entity.type
_entity.pdbx_description
1 polymer ?
#
loop_
_entity_poly.entity_id
_entity_poly.type
_entity_poly.pdbx_seq_one_letter_code
_entity_poly.pdbx_strand_id
1 'polypeptide(L)'
;MEYEFNKDLGGSPVATFSMGHEAIGRWLTDELASNTQRITSLLSHIEQIELGHKASLTLHGSEFELHIAGDEVSVMAHAIDDDIEFEKNISLYELESNAECGLTDFKEALQSWLQFVTKSH
;
A
#
# COMPACT_ATOMS: atom_id res chain seq x y z
N MET A 1 -3.23 -9.27 8.45
CA MET A 1 -2.34 -9.47 7.27
C MET A 1 -0.94 -9.87 7.74
N GLU A 2 -0.19 -10.68 6.99
CA GLU A 2 1.22 -11.01 7.31
C GLU A 2 2.19 -10.26 6.38
N TYR A 3 3.29 -9.74 6.94
CA TYR A 3 4.26 -8.93 6.19
C TYR A 3 5.68 -9.04 6.75
N GLU A 4 6.66 -8.81 5.89
CA GLU A 4 8.09 -8.72 6.23
C GLU A 4 8.72 -7.50 5.56
N PHE A 5 9.61 -6.81 6.29
CA PHE A 5 10.34 -5.65 5.78
C PHE A 5 11.83 -5.97 5.70
N ASN A 6 12.41 -5.70 4.54
CA ASN A 6 13.81 -5.94 4.24
C ASN A 6 14.42 -4.72 3.55
N LYS A 7 15.73 -4.78 3.30
CA LYS A 7 16.41 -3.83 2.41
C LYS A 7 16.88 -4.59 1.18
N ASP A 8 16.69 -4.00 0.01
CA ASP A 8 17.31 -4.51 -1.21
C ASP A 8 18.83 -4.31 -1.17
N LEU A 9 19.56 -4.93 -2.10
CA LEU A 9 20.99 -4.74 -2.34
C LEU A 9 21.39 -3.25 -2.43
N GLY A 10 20.50 -2.39 -2.94
CA GLY A 10 20.70 -0.93 -2.99
C GLY A 10 20.52 -0.19 -1.64
N GLY A 11 20.09 -0.88 -0.59
CA GLY A 11 19.77 -0.28 0.72
C GLY A 11 18.38 0.35 0.82
N SER A 12 17.60 0.36 -0.27
CA SER A 12 16.22 0.81 -0.28
C SER A 12 15.33 -0.16 0.52
N PRO A 13 14.37 0.35 1.32
CA PRO A 13 13.46 -0.49 2.07
C PRO A 13 12.47 -1.17 1.11
N VAL A 14 12.18 -2.45 1.35
CA VAL A 14 11.24 -3.27 0.57
C VAL A 14 10.27 -3.96 1.52
N ALA A 15 8.98 -3.90 1.20
CA ALA A 15 7.92 -4.57 1.93
C ALA A 15 7.35 -5.76 1.14
N THR A 16 7.30 -6.93 1.77
CA THR A 16 6.71 -8.15 1.20
C THR A 16 5.52 -8.57 2.04
N PHE A 17 4.38 -8.83 1.39
CA PHE A 17 3.13 -9.21 2.05
C PHE A 17 2.68 -10.60 1.59
N SER A 18 1.88 -11.27 2.43
CA SER A 18 1.23 -12.55 2.09
C SER A 18 0.34 -12.43 0.83
N MET A 19 0.13 -13.55 0.13
CA MET A 19 -0.72 -13.63 -1.07
C MET A 19 -2.05 -12.87 -0.92
N GLY A 20 -2.41 -12.11 -1.94
CA GLY A 20 -3.61 -11.25 -1.96
C GLY A 20 -3.43 -9.88 -1.29
N HIS A 21 -2.26 -9.60 -0.70
CA HIS A 21 -1.91 -8.29 -0.14
C HIS A 21 -0.63 -7.72 -0.75
N GLU A 22 -0.14 -8.32 -1.83
CA GLU A 22 1.15 -8.00 -2.46
C GLU A 22 1.19 -6.56 -2.99
N ALA A 23 0.06 -6.06 -3.51
CA ALA A 23 -0.06 -4.67 -3.97
C ALA A 23 0.18 -3.65 -2.84
N ILE A 24 -0.18 -3.96 -1.59
CA ILE A 24 0.12 -3.09 -0.42
C ILE A 24 1.63 -2.99 -0.21
N GLY A 25 2.35 -4.13 -0.31
CA GLY A 25 3.80 -4.17 -0.16
C GLY A 25 4.52 -3.36 -1.24
N ARG A 26 4.08 -3.50 -2.50
CA ARG A 26 4.59 -2.70 -3.62
C ARG A 26 4.31 -1.22 -3.43
N TRP A 27 3.07 -0.85 -3.09
CA TRP A 27 2.70 0.54 -2.80
C TRP A 27 3.55 1.17 -1.68
N LEU A 28 3.80 0.46 -0.58
CA LEU A 28 4.70 0.93 0.48
C LEU A 28 6.13 1.13 -0.02
N THR A 29 6.63 0.21 -0.85
CA THR A 29 8.00 0.22 -1.37
C THR A 29 8.20 1.36 -2.39
N ASP A 30 7.28 1.49 -3.35
CA ASP A 30 7.43 2.36 -4.51
C ASP A 30 6.90 3.79 -4.26
N GLU A 31 5.76 3.93 -3.57
CA GLU A 31 5.12 5.25 -3.39
C GLU A 31 5.56 5.95 -2.09
N LEU A 32 5.77 5.20 -1.01
CA LEU A 32 6.24 5.75 0.26
C LEU A 32 7.76 5.67 0.40
N ALA A 33 8.36 4.53 0.06
CA ALA A 33 9.77 4.26 0.26
C ALA A 33 10.24 4.69 1.66
N SER A 34 11.33 5.45 1.75
CA SER A 34 11.85 6.03 3.00
C SER A 34 11.27 7.41 3.36
N ASN A 35 10.17 7.84 2.72
CA ASN A 35 9.60 9.17 2.94
C ASN A 35 8.73 9.22 4.21
N THR A 36 9.38 9.41 5.35
CA THR A 36 8.73 9.48 6.68
C THR A 36 7.67 10.57 6.79
N GLN A 37 7.81 11.68 6.05
CA GLN A 37 6.80 12.74 6.04
C GLN A 37 5.49 12.29 5.38
N ARG A 38 5.57 11.60 4.23
CA ARG A 38 4.37 11.04 3.57
C ARG A 38 3.71 9.98 4.44
N ILE A 39 4.50 9.09 5.05
CA ILE A 39 3.99 8.04 5.94
C ILE A 39 3.26 8.66 7.15
N THR A 40 3.88 9.64 7.81
CA THR A 40 3.29 10.31 8.99
C THR A 40 2.03 11.09 8.62
N SER A 41 2.05 11.78 7.47
CA SER A 41 0.86 12.48 6.97
C SER A 41 -0.29 11.51 6.69
N LEU A 42 -0.02 10.35 6.09
CA LEU A 42 -1.05 9.33 5.87
C LEU A 42 -1.62 8.79 7.18
N LEU A 43 -0.78 8.51 8.17
CA LEU A 43 -1.25 8.09 9.51
C LEU A 43 -2.21 9.13 10.12
N SER A 44 -1.89 10.42 10.02
CA SER A 44 -2.80 11.47 10.50
C SER A 44 -4.13 11.51 9.72
N HIS A 45 -4.12 11.23 8.41
CA HIS A 45 -5.37 11.14 7.64
C HIS A 45 -6.22 9.95 8.06
N ILE A 46 -5.59 8.79 8.32
CA ILE A 46 -6.26 7.60 8.84
C ILE A 46 -6.93 7.93 10.18
N GLU A 47 -6.22 8.61 11.08
CA GLU A 47 -6.80 9.04 12.36
C GLU A 47 -8.01 9.97 12.18
N GLN A 48 -8.00 10.87 11.18
CA GLN A 48 -9.17 11.70 10.88
C GLN A 48 -10.37 10.88 10.37
N ILE A 49 -10.13 9.78 9.67
CA ILE A 49 -11.19 8.88 9.19
C ILE A 49 -11.76 8.08 10.37
N GLU A 50 -10.91 7.54 11.24
CA GLU A 50 -11.33 6.82 12.45
C GLU A 50 -12.15 7.71 13.40
N LEU A 51 -11.79 8.99 13.54
CA LEU A 51 -12.53 9.97 14.33
C LEU A 51 -13.83 10.44 13.66
N GLY A 52 -14.12 10.00 12.44
CA GLY A 52 -15.29 10.41 11.67
C GLY A 52 -15.23 11.85 11.16
N HIS A 53 -14.06 12.50 11.19
CA HIS A 53 -13.87 13.83 10.61
C HIS A 53 -13.76 13.79 9.09
N LYS A 54 -13.42 12.64 8.51
CA LYS A 54 -13.31 12.42 7.07
C LYS A 54 -13.99 11.10 6.69
N ALA A 55 -14.79 11.11 5.62
CA ALA A 55 -15.53 9.92 5.18
C ALA A 55 -14.66 8.92 4.40
N SER A 56 -13.75 9.44 3.55
CA SER A 56 -12.85 8.64 2.74
C SER A 56 -11.63 9.45 2.31
N LEU A 57 -10.56 8.76 1.93
CA LEU A 57 -9.33 9.31 1.37
C LEU A 57 -8.96 8.52 0.11
N THR A 58 -8.65 9.22 -0.96
CA THR A 58 -8.01 8.65 -2.15
C THR A 58 -6.66 9.33 -2.34
N LEU A 59 -5.61 8.54 -2.53
CA LEU A 59 -4.28 9.00 -2.89
C LEU A 59 -3.88 8.38 -4.23
N HIS A 60 -3.74 9.24 -5.24
CA HIS A 60 -3.18 8.86 -6.52
C HIS A 60 -1.65 8.87 -6.44
N GLY A 61 -1.05 7.69 -6.58
CA GLY A 61 0.39 7.52 -6.75
C GLY A 61 0.80 7.57 -8.23
N SER A 62 2.03 7.17 -8.51
CA SER A 62 2.53 7.06 -9.88
C SER A 62 2.06 5.75 -10.52
N GLU A 63 2.23 4.63 -9.81
CA GLU A 63 1.87 3.31 -10.33
C GLU A 63 0.66 2.70 -9.64
N PHE A 64 0.27 3.25 -8.50
CA PHE A 64 -0.78 2.70 -7.66
C PHE A 64 -1.67 3.79 -7.08
N GLU A 65 -2.90 3.43 -6.80
CA GLU A 65 -3.89 4.25 -6.13
C GLU A 65 -4.27 3.60 -4.79
N LEU A 66 -4.31 4.40 -3.73
CA LEU A 66 -4.79 3.98 -2.41
C LEU A 66 -6.16 4.61 -2.16
N HIS A 67 -7.13 3.79 -1.81
CA HIS A 67 -8.44 4.21 -1.34
C HIS A 67 -8.66 3.76 0.09
N ILE A 68 -9.21 4.64 0.91
CA ILE A 68 -9.63 4.37 2.28
C ILE A 68 -11.06 4.85 2.42
N ALA A 69 -11.98 3.97 2.80
CA ALA A 69 -13.37 4.31 3.02
C ALA A 69 -13.89 3.59 4.27
N GLY A 70 -14.25 4.35 5.30
CA GLY A 70 -14.67 3.76 6.58
C GLY A 70 -13.57 2.91 7.19
N ASP A 71 -13.82 1.60 7.33
CA ASP A 71 -12.86 0.62 7.88
C ASP A 71 -12.19 -0.24 6.79
N GLU A 72 -12.35 0.11 5.52
CA GLU A 72 -11.81 -0.63 4.38
C GLU A 72 -10.72 0.18 3.66
N VAL A 73 -9.67 -0.52 3.26
CA VAL A 73 -8.54 0.01 2.49
C VAL A 73 -8.35 -0.85 1.26
N SER A 74 -8.22 -0.21 0.10
CA SER A 74 -7.97 -0.86 -1.17
C SER A 74 -6.78 -0.20 -1.87
N VAL A 75 -5.86 -1.01 -2.35
CA VAL A 75 -4.73 -0.59 -3.18
C VAL A 75 -4.91 -1.18 -4.57
N MET A 76 -4.81 -0.35 -5.59
CA MET A 76 -4.99 -0.76 -6.99
C MET A 76 -3.85 -0.21 -7.83
N ALA A 77 -3.15 -1.08 -8.57
CA ALA A 77 -2.21 -0.66 -9.59
C ALA A 77 -2.96 0.03 -10.73
N HIS A 78 -2.40 1.09 -11.29
CA HIS A 78 -2.88 1.63 -12.55
C HIS A 78 -2.72 0.55 -13.61
N ALA A 79 -3.83 0.07 -14.18
CA ALA A 79 -3.77 -0.84 -15.31
C ALA A 79 -3.04 -0.13 -16.45
N ILE A 80 -1.95 -0.72 -16.94
CA ILE A 80 -1.43 -0.35 -18.25
C ILE A 80 -2.50 -0.78 -19.24
N ASP A 81 -3.15 0.20 -19.88
CA ASP A 81 -4.03 0.02 -21.04
C ASP A 81 -3.16 -0.46 -22.21
N ASP A 82 -2.75 -1.72 -22.16
CA ASP A 82 -2.20 -2.40 -23.31
C ASP A 82 -3.37 -3.10 -24.00
N ASP A 83 -3.80 -2.51 -25.12
CA ASP A 83 -4.74 -3.03 -26.11
C ASP A 83 -4.23 -4.40 -26.63
N ILE A 84 -4.31 -5.44 -25.80
CA ILE A 84 -3.93 -6.80 -26.17
C ILE A 84 -4.99 -7.76 -25.62
N GLU A 85 -5.82 -8.26 -26.54
CA GLU A 85 -6.67 -9.44 -26.38
C GLU A 85 -5.86 -10.61 -25.82
N PHE A 86 -5.93 -10.89 -24.51
CA PHE A 86 -5.47 -12.16 -23.94
C PHE A 86 -6.43 -12.67 -22.87
N GLU A 87 -7.57 -13.20 -23.34
CA GLU A 87 -8.42 -14.12 -22.61
C GLU A 87 -7.63 -15.39 -22.22
N LYS A 88 -6.93 -15.37 -21.08
CA LYS A 88 -6.63 -16.50 -20.17
C LYS A 88 -5.55 -16.24 -19.10
N ASN A 89 -4.87 -15.09 -19.10
CA ASN A 89 -3.86 -14.74 -18.07
C ASN A 89 -4.28 -13.61 -17.12
N ILE A 90 -5.52 -13.12 -17.23
CA ILE A 90 -6.03 -11.97 -16.50
C ILE A 90 -6.06 -12.25 -14.98
N SER A 91 -6.36 -13.49 -14.56
CA SER A 91 -6.56 -13.82 -13.14
C SER A 91 -5.30 -13.87 -12.25
N LEU A 92 -4.09 -14.01 -12.81
CA LEU A 92 -2.85 -13.96 -12.02
C LEU A 92 -2.33 -12.52 -11.88
N TYR A 93 -2.44 -11.74 -12.95
CA TYR A 93 -2.09 -10.32 -12.92
C TYR A 93 -3.04 -9.51 -12.03
N GLU A 94 -4.34 -9.80 -12.04
CA GLU A 94 -5.30 -9.11 -11.16
C GLU A 94 -4.96 -9.32 -9.67
N LEU A 95 -4.58 -10.52 -9.24
CA LEU A 95 -4.36 -10.83 -7.82
C LEU A 95 -3.12 -10.15 -7.21
N GLU A 96 -2.12 -9.82 -8.05
CA GLU A 96 -0.94 -9.05 -7.62
C GLU A 96 -1.10 -7.54 -7.83
N SER A 97 -2.05 -7.11 -8.66
CA SER A 97 -2.30 -5.71 -9.01
C SER A 97 -3.32 -5.02 -8.09
N ASN A 98 -4.10 -5.76 -7.31
CA ASN A 98 -4.95 -5.18 -6.28
C ASN A 98 -4.83 -5.90 -4.94
N ALA A 99 -5.15 -5.18 -3.87
CA ALA A 99 -5.19 -5.72 -2.53
C ALA A 99 -6.21 -4.95 -1.70
N GLU A 100 -6.93 -5.66 -0.84
CA GLU A 100 -7.94 -5.09 0.04
C GLU A 100 -7.71 -5.56 1.46
N CYS A 101 -7.92 -4.67 2.43
CA CYS A 101 -7.74 -4.99 3.83
C CYS A 101 -8.48 -4.05 4.77
N GLY A 102 -8.54 -4.42 6.05
CA GLY A 102 -9.10 -3.55 7.07
C GLY A 102 -8.19 -2.36 7.37
N LEU A 103 -8.80 -1.21 7.69
CA LEU A 103 -8.09 0.03 8.06
C LEU A 103 -7.17 -0.19 9.26
N THR A 104 -7.63 -0.97 10.25
CA THR A 104 -6.84 -1.27 11.44
C THR A 104 -5.56 -2.04 11.08
N ASP A 105 -5.66 -3.12 10.32
CA ASP A 105 -4.49 -3.89 9.88
C ASP A 105 -3.56 -3.05 8.99
N PHE A 106 -4.10 -2.21 8.10
CA PHE A 106 -3.30 -1.32 7.25
C PHE A 106 -2.53 -0.28 8.08
N LYS A 107 -3.19 0.32 9.08
CA LYS A 107 -2.57 1.28 10.00
C LYS A 107 -1.42 0.65 10.78
N GLU A 108 -1.59 -0.55 11.32
CA GLU A 108 -0.55 -1.30 12.03
C GLU A 108 0.67 -1.59 11.13
N ALA A 109 0.41 -2.02 9.89
CA ALA A 109 1.45 -2.25 8.89
C ALA A 109 2.19 -0.96 8.53
N LEU A 110 1.47 0.16 8.35
CA LEU A 110 2.04 1.47 8.03
C LEU A 110 2.87 2.05 9.18
N GLN A 111 2.45 1.86 10.44
CA GLN A 111 3.24 2.23 11.61
C GLN A 111 4.50 1.38 11.72
N SER A 112 4.38 0.07 11.48
CA SER A 112 5.52 -0.85 11.47
C SER A 112 6.53 -0.45 10.36
N TRP A 113 6.03 -0.06 9.18
CA TRP A 113 6.84 0.46 8.08
C TRP A 113 7.58 1.75 8.48
N LEU A 114 6.88 2.71 9.09
CA LEU A 114 7.50 3.94 9.60
C LEU A 114 8.64 3.64 10.57
N GLN A 115 8.42 2.71 11.51
CA GLN A 115 9.45 2.29 12.45
C GLN A 115 10.65 1.66 11.75
N PHE A 116 10.40 0.80 10.75
CA PHE A 116 11.44 0.12 9.98
C PHE A 116 12.33 1.13 9.23
N VAL A 117 11.74 2.08 8.52
CA VAL A 117 12.51 3.08 7.74
C VAL A 117 13.21 4.12 8.64
N THR A 118 12.67 4.38 9.84
CA THR A 118 13.26 5.33 10.80
C THR A 118 14.40 4.71 11.61
N LYS A 119 14.27 3.45 12.04
CA LYS A 119 15.34 2.72 12.78
C LYS A 119 16.50 2.28 11.90
N SER A 120 16.27 2.27 10.59
CA SER A 120 17.25 1.85 9.57
C SER A 120 18.32 2.89 9.25
N HIS A 121 18.43 3.96 10.06
CA HIS A 121 19.36 5.09 9.91
C HIS A 121 20.55 4.99 10.87
#